data_AF-A0A4V5TP72-F1
#
_entry.id   AF-A0A4V5TP72-F1
#
_cell.length_a   1.000
_cell.length_b   1.000
_cell.length_c   1.000
_cell.angle_alpha   90.00
_cell.angle_beta   90.00
_cell.angle_gamma   90.00
#
_symmetry.space_group_name_H-M   'P 1'
#
loop_
_entity.id
_entity.type
_entity.pdbx_description
1 polymer ?
#
loop_
_entity_poly.entity_id
_entity_poly.type
_entity_poly.pdbx_seq_one_letter_code
_entity_poly.pdbx_strand_id
1 'polypeptide(L)'
;DNYGGDIHLGTMVHGLNYPDETGRNELEVRLWNPVMRDGIIQFIRPEECTQVRKISKMEPKVFDRSNVESVEELIKQLEKDQL
;
A
#
# COMPACT_ATOMS: atom_id res chain seq x y z
N ASP A 1 -12.00 -34.45 -5.87
CA ASP A 1 -11.75 -33.02 -5.64
C ASP A 1 -11.01 -32.45 -6.84
N ASN A 2 -11.75 -31.81 -7.74
CA ASN A 2 -11.17 -31.09 -8.87
C ASN A 2 -12.00 -29.81 -9.01
N TYR A 3 -11.57 -28.74 -8.33
CA TYR A 3 -12.09 -27.39 -8.58
C TYR A 3 -11.55 -26.94 -9.94
N GLY A 4 -11.94 -27.63 -11.02
CA GLY A 4 -11.42 -27.44 -12.38
C GLY A 4 -12.02 -26.23 -13.09
N GLY A 5 -12.17 -25.12 -12.37
CA GLY A 5 -12.76 -23.89 -12.89
C GLY A 5 -12.22 -22.64 -12.20
N ASP A 6 -12.30 -21.53 -12.91
CA ASP A 6 -11.94 -20.19 -12.42
C ASP A 6 -12.76 -19.84 -11.17
N ILE A 7 -12.08 -19.51 -10.07
CA ILE A 7 -12.71 -19.01 -8.84
C ILE A 7 -12.63 -17.49 -8.84
N HIS A 8 -13.78 -16.83 -8.93
CA HIS A 8 -13.90 -15.39 -8.79
C HIS A 8 -13.97 -15.00 -7.31
N LEU A 9 -12.97 -14.26 -6.82
CA LEU A 9 -12.88 -13.87 -5.41
C LEU A 9 -13.65 -12.58 -5.07
N GLY A 10 -14.31 -11.98 -6.07
CA GLY A 10 -14.99 -10.69 -5.92
C GLY A 10 -14.02 -9.51 -5.89
N THR A 11 -14.51 -8.34 -5.49
CA THR A 11 -13.70 -7.12 -5.44
C THR A 11 -12.75 -7.13 -4.26
N MET A 12 -11.46 -6.96 -4.53
CA MET A 12 -10.40 -6.92 -3.53
C MET A 12 -9.56 -5.64 -3.68
N VAL A 13 -8.85 -5.26 -2.62
CA VAL A 13 -7.82 -4.23 -2.69
C VAL A 13 -6.60 -4.78 -3.43
N HIS A 14 -6.13 -4.04 -4.43
CA HIS A 14 -4.87 -4.31 -5.14
C HIS A 14 -3.69 -3.60 -4.46
N GLY A 15 -3.88 -2.33 -4.11
CA GLY A 15 -2.88 -1.53 -3.41
C GLY A 15 -3.30 -0.07 -3.27
N LEU A 16 -2.38 0.73 -2.73
CA LEU A 16 -2.55 2.17 -2.55
C LEU A 16 -1.64 2.92 -3.54
N ASN A 17 -2.09 4.09 -3.97
CA ASN A 17 -1.29 5.10 -4.65
C ASN A 17 -0.97 6.19 -3.64
N TYR A 18 0.29 6.42 -3.33
CA TYR A 18 0.67 7.50 -2.42
C TYR A 18 0.91 8.83 -3.17
N PRO A 19 0.77 9.98 -2.47
CA PRO A 19 0.96 11.28 -3.08
C PRO A 19 2.35 11.53 -3.70
N ASP A 20 3.39 11.01 -3.05
CA ASP A 20 4.78 11.08 -3.48
C ASP A 20 5.07 10.24 -4.74
N GLU A 21 4.36 9.12 -4.92
CA GLU A 21 4.48 8.26 -6.11
C GLU A 21 3.71 8.81 -7.31
N THR A 22 2.55 9.43 -7.07
CA THR A 22 1.63 9.88 -8.13
C THR A 22 1.77 11.36 -8.50
N GLY A 23 2.41 12.15 -7.64
CA GLY A 23 2.48 13.61 -7.75
C GLY A 23 1.16 14.33 -7.52
N ARG A 24 0.14 13.65 -6.97
CA ARG A 24 -1.16 14.23 -6.63
C ARG A 24 -1.33 14.23 -5.11
N ASN A 25 -1.87 15.29 -4.54
CA ASN A 25 -2.07 15.42 -3.08
C ASN A 25 -3.28 14.63 -2.56
N GLU A 26 -3.31 13.34 -2.87
CA GLU A 26 -4.38 12.42 -2.52
C GLU A 26 -3.87 11.00 -2.33
N LEU A 27 -4.46 10.29 -1.36
CA LEU A 27 -4.28 8.86 -1.21
C LEU A 27 -5.38 8.16 -1.99
N GLU A 28 -5.00 7.25 -2.89
CA GLU A 28 -5.97 6.48 -3.68
C GLU A 28 -5.84 4.98 -3.42
N VAL A 29 -6.95 4.25 -3.49
CA VAL A 29 -6.97 2.79 -3.48
C VAL A 29 -7.25 2.27 -4.88
N ARG A 30 -6.45 1.29 -5.30
CA ARG A 30 -6.68 0.47 -6.48
C ARG A 30 -7.48 -0.75 -6.06
N LEU A 31 -8.63 -0.96 -6.69
CA LEU A 31 -9.47 -2.14 -6.54
C LEU A 31 -9.38 -3.00 -7.80
N TRP A 32 -9.50 -4.31 -7.62
CA TRP A 32 -9.47 -5.25 -8.74
C TRP A 32 -10.33 -6.47 -8.43
N ASN A 33 -10.57 -7.31 -9.43
CA ASN A 33 -11.35 -8.55 -9.29
C ASN A 33 -10.44 -9.75 -9.63
N PRO A 34 -9.71 -10.33 -8.66
CA PRO A 34 -8.86 -11.48 -8.90
C PRO A 34 -9.67 -12.72 -9.29
N VAL A 35 -9.07 -13.49 -10.21
CA VAL A 35 -9.53 -14.82 -10.60
C VAL A 35 -8.43 -15.80 -10.27
N MET A 36 -8.75 -16.79 -9.43
CA MET A 36 -7.84 -17.90 -9.14
C MET A 36 -8.08 -19.02 -10.15
N ARG A 37 -7.02 -19.42 -10.85
CA ARG A 37 -7.03 -20.51 -11.83
C ARG A 37 -6.05 -21.58 -11.38
N ASP A 38 -6.54 -22.79 -11.16
CA ASP A 38 -5.71 -23.93 -10.71
C ASP A 38 -4.84 -23.60 -9.47
N GLY A 39 -5.42 -22.85 -8.52
CA GLY A 39 -4.72 -22.43 -7.30
C GLY A 39 -3.78 -21.23 -7.47
N ILE A 40 -3.65 -20.67 -8.67
CA ILE A 40 -2.77 -19.55 -8.98
C ILE A 40 -3.58 -18.25 -9.17
N ILE A 41 -3.15 -17.18 -8.51
CA ILE A 41 -3.64 -15.81 -8.76
C ILE A 41 -2.54 -15.04 -9.48
N GLN A 42 -2.80 -14.60 -10.70
CA GLN A 42 -1.89 -13.72 -11.44
C GLN A 42 -2.29 -12.27 -11.22
N PHE A 43 -1.43 -11.52 -10.52
CA PHE A 43 -1.66 -10.11 -10.27
C PHE A 43 -1.46 -9.29 -11.54
N ILE A 44 -2.40 -8.38 -11.80
CA ILE A 44 -2.25 -7.34 -12.83
C ILE A 44 -1.28 -6.26 -12.36
N ARG A 45 -0.70 -5.52 -13.30
CA ARG A 45 0.13 -4.36 -12.97
C ARG A 45 -0.72 -3.24 -12.35
N PRO A 46 -0.13 -2.36 -11.51
CA PRO A 46 -0.86 -1.23 -10.93
C PRO A 46 -1.61 -0.36 -11.95
N GLU A 47 -1.00 -0.11 -13.12
CA GLU A 47 -1.56 0.69 -14.22
C GLU A 47 -2.72 -0.01 -14.96
N GLU A 48 -2.90 -1.32 -14.77
CA GLU A 48 -4.00 -2.08 -15.37
C GLU A 48 -5.25 -2.10 -14.46
N CYS A 49 -5.17 -1.57 -13.24
CA CYS A 49 -6.32 -1.44 -12.34
C CYS A 49 -7.29 -0.39 -12.86
N THR A 50 -8.47 -0.82 -13.32
CA THR A 50 -9.51 0.07 -13.86
C THR A 50 -10.32 0.79 -12.78
N GLN A 51 -10.29 0.30 -11.54
CA GLN A 51 -11.06 0.86 -10.42
C GLN A 51 -10.11 1.54 -9.44
N VAL A 52 -9.88 2.84 -9.62
CA VAL A 52 -9.07 3.65 -8.69
C VAL A 52 -9.97 4.67 -8.00
N ARG A 53 -9.95 4.70 -6.66
CA ARG A 53 -10.79 5.59 -5.85
C ARG A 53 -9.94 6.44 -4.92
N LYS A 54 -10.24 7.73 -4.88
CA LYS A 54 -9.67 8.67 -3.92
C LYS A 54 -10.24 8.40 -2.53
N ILE A 55 -9.38 8.17 -1.55
CA ILE A 55 -9.79 7.89 -0.15
C ILE A 55 -9.76 9.18 0.67
N SER A 56 -8.69 9.95 0.54
CA SER A 56 -8.50 11.18 1.32
C SER A 56 -7.55 12.15 0.61
N LYS A 57 -7.65 13.42 0.97
CA LYS A 57 -6.59 14.40 0.66
C LYS A 57 -5.41 14.11 1.57
N MET A 58 -4.23 13.98 0.99
CA MET A 58 -2.99 13.69 1.71
C MET A 58 -1.84 14.38 0.97
N GLU A 59 -1.07 15.19 1.68
CA GLU A 59 0.14 15.78 1.12
C GLU A 59 1.30 14.76 1.22
N PRO A 60 2.26 14.77 0.27
CA PRO A 60 3.49 13.99 0.40
C PRO A 60 4.17 14.26 1.74
N LYS A 61 4.61 13.19 2.43
CA LYS A 61 5.32 13.35 3.70
C LYS A 61 6.70 13.95 3.45
N VAL A 62 6.93 15.15 3.97
CA VAL A 62 8.25 15.78 3.95
C VAL A 62 9.12 15.14 5.03
N PHE A 63 10.34 14.73 4.67
CA PHE A 63 11.34 14.22 5.62
C PHE A 63 12.49 15.21 5.73
N ASP A 64 12.70 15.77 6.92
CA ASP A 64 13.77 16.73 7.20
C ASP A 64 14.34 16.53 8.61
N ARG A 65 15.30 17.36 9.03
CA ARG A 65 15.95 17.24 10.34
C ARG A 65 15.00 17.41 11.53
N SER A 66 13.79 17.93 11.35
CA SER A 66 12.80 18.04 12.42
C SER A 66 12.01 16.75 12.64
N ASN A 67 12.06 15.78 11.71
CA ASN A 67 11.31 14.53 11.82
C ASN A 67 12.11 13.27 11.44
N VAL A 68 13.42 13.42 11.27
CA VAL A 68 14.39 12.34 11.10
C VAL A 68 15.44 12.46 12.20
N GLU A 69 15.74 11.34 12.84
CA GLU A 69 16.72 11.24 13.93
C GLU A 69 17.73 10.13 13.65
N SER A 70 18.95 10.27 14.19
CA SER A 70 19.98 9.21 14.18
C SER A 70 19.55 8.04 15.08
N VAL A 71 19.83 6.83 14.62
CA VAL A 71 19.52 5.61 15.40
C VAL A 71 20.27 5.63 16.74
N GLU A 72 21.53 6.08 16.75
CA GLU A 72 22.36 6.17 17.95
C GLU A 72 21.81 7.19 18.96
N GLU A 73 21.24 8.30 18.49
CA GLU A 73 20.62 9.32 19.35
C GLU A 73 19.32 8.82 19.96
N LEU A 74 18.45 8.20 19.14
CA LEU A 74 17.18 7.64 19.58
C LEU A 74 17.37 6.53 20.63
N ILE A 75 18.33 5.62 20.42
CA ILE A 75 18.63 4.54 21.37
C ILE A 75 19.04 5.12 22.73
N LYS A 76 19.92 6.13 22.75
CA LYS A 76 20.36 6.77 24.00
C LYS A 76 19.23 7.46 24.75
N GLN A 77 18.23 8.01 24.06
CA GLN A 77 17.06 8.60 24.69
C GLN A 77 16.18 7.52 25.33
N LEU A 78 15.86 6.47 24.58
CA LEU A 78 15.02 5.37 25.07
C LEU A 78 15.64 4.65 26.28
N GLU A 79 16.96 4.47 26.32
CA GLU A 79 17.65 3.88 27.48
C GLU A 79 17.61 4.78 28.72
N LYS A 80 17.63 6.10 28.55
CA LYS A 80 17.52 7.06 29.67
C LYS A 80 16.10 7.13 30.22
N ASP A 81 15.09 7.01 29.37
CA ASP A 81 13.67 7.08 29.77
C ASP A 81 13.19 5.82 30.51
N GLN A 82 13.96 4.72 30.46
CA GLN A 82 13.68 3.46 31.17
C GLN A 82 14.29 3.37 32.58
N LEU A 83 15.04 4.39 33.01
CA LEU A 83 15.68 4.52 34.32
C LEU A 83 14.90 5.46 35.24
#